data_AF-A0A8E2RWZ5-F1
#
_entry.id   AF-A0A8E2RWZ5-F1
#
_cell.length_a   1.000
_cell.length_b   1.000
_cell.length_c   1.000
_cell.angle_alpha   90.00
_cell.angle_beta   90.00
_cell.angle_gamma   90.00
#
_symmetry.space_group_name_H-M   'P 1'
#
loop_
_entity.id
_entity.type
_entity.pdbx_description
1 polymer ?
#
loop_
_entity_poly.entity_id
_entity_poly.type
_entity_poly.pdbx_seq_one_letter_code
_entity_poly.pdbx_strand_id
1 'polypeptide(L)'
;MNKKEAKAKIAALLAGGTRKAEVLADLSGQGLKDRVLARLIASRPDPERCRRNKVHVRILIGIAVVQLLISLDIAYFLFEVAGRLGSSRASGQGVTLLFVALTVPLALLFIWGFATHRVGAYHAFITLSLLQLPKTIADLTHDPSTALPTLAVTAVLIGYVWFVRNRMFPDYGWFTPRKVDGRYAFVDRAS
;
A
#
# COMPACT_ATOMS: atom_id res chain seq x y z
N MET A 1 3.26 27.75 -10.81
CA MET A 1 2.37 27.46 -9.66
C MET A 1 3.06 26.51 -8.68
N ASN A 2 2.89 26.69 -7.36
CA ASN A 2 3.47 25.78 -6.35
C ASN A 2 2.50 24.64 -5.96
N LYS A 3 3.01 23.49 -5.51
CA LYS A 3 2.21 22.30 -5.14
C LYS A 3 1.16 22.59 -4.06
N LYS A 4 1.45 23.48 -3.10
CA LYS A 4 0.51 23.86 -2.04
C LYS A 4 -0.69 24.65 -2.59
N GLU A 5 -0.43 25.61 -3.49
CA GLU A 5 -1.47 26.43 -4.13
C GLU A 5 -2.35 25.59 -5.06
N ALA A 6 -1.72 24.70 -5.85
CA ALA A 6 -2.46 23.75 -6.68
C ALA A 6 -3.38 22.88 -5.82
N LYS A 7 -2.90 22.39 -4.67
CA LYS A 7 -3.70 21.57 -3.74
C LYS A 7 -4.91 22.33 -3.17
N ALA A 8 -4.74 23.62 -2.87
CA ALA A 8 -5.79 24.49 -2.36
C ALA A 8 -6.84 24.83 -3.43
N LYS A 9 -6.41 25.18 -4.65
CA LYS A 9 -7.34 25.44 -5.77
C LYS A 9 -8.11 24.19 -6.19
N ILE A 10 -7.44 23.04 -6.26
CA ILE A 10 -8.11 21.74 -6.48
C ILE A 10 -9.11 21.45 -5.36
N ALA A 11 -8.80 21.82 -4.11
CA ALA A 11 -9.74 21.67 -3.00
C ALA A 11 -11.00 22.49 -3.21
N ALA A 12 -10.84 23.76 -3.57
CA ALA A 12 -11.92 24.70 -3.76
C ALA A 12 -12.82 24.31 -4.93
N LEU A 13 -12.23 23.92 -6.07
CA LEU A 13 -12.98 23.53 -7.26
C LEU A 13 -13.73 22.21 -7.09
N LEU A 14 -13.11 21.21 -6.44
CA LEU A 14 -13.81 19.97 -6.12
C LEU A 14 -14.88 20.15 -5.03
N ALA A 15 -14.68 21.06 -4.08
CA ALA A 15 -15.69 21.41 -3.08
C ALA A 15 -16.88 22.17 -3.70
N GLY A 16 -16.64 22.91 -4.79
CA GLY A 16 -17.66 23.57 -5.60
C GLY A 16 -18.46 22.62 -6.52
N GLY A 17 -18.20 21.31 -6.49
CA GLY A 17 -18.92 20.31 -7.29
C GLY A 17 -18.44 20.16 -8.73
N THR A 18 -17.33 20.82 -9.11
CA THR A 18 -16.76 20.75 -10.45
C THR A 18 -16.15 19.37 -10.73
N ARG A 19 -16.39 18.81 -11.92
CA ARG A 19 -15.92 17.46 -12.29
C ARG A 19 -14.39 17.39 -12.33
N LYS A 20 -13.82 16.26 -11.91
CA LYS A 20 -12.36 16.07 -11.81
C LYS A 20 -11.64 16.29 -13.15
N ALA A 21 -12.31 15.98 -14.26
CA ALA A 21 -11.81 16.20 -15.61
C ALA A 21 -11.77 17.69 -15.99
N GLU A 22 -12.79 18.46 -15.60
CA GLU A 22 -12.86 19.90 -15.83
C GLU A 22 -11.81 20.64 -14.99
N VAL A 23 -11.62 20.25 -13.72
CA VAL A 23 -10.56 20.81 -12.85
C VAL A 23 -9.15 20.53 -13.39
N LEU A 24 -8.95 19.38 -14.05
CA LEU A 24 -7.68 19.08 -14.71
C LEU A 24 -7.48 19.98 -15.94
N ALA A 25 -8.51 20.18 -16.76
CA ALA A 25 -8.44 21.04 -17.94
C ALA A 25 -8.17 22.50 -17.56
N ASP A 26 -8.81 22.99 -16.49
CA ASP A 26 -8.75 24.39 -16.05
C ASP A 26 -7.39 24.75 -15.41
N LEU A 27 -6.69 23.77 -14.85
CA LEU A 27 -5.38 23.93 -14.21
C LEU A 27 -4.21 23.40 -15.05
N SER A 28 -4.49 22.74 -16.17
CA SER A 28 -3.50 22.30 -17.16
C SER A 28 -2.89 23.52 -17.83
N GLY A 29 -1.56 23.62 -17.86
CA GLY A 29 -0.84 24.76 -18.43
C GLY A 29 -0.42 25.87 -17.45
N GLN A 30 -0.84 25.85 -16.17
CA GLN A 30 -0.44 26.86 -15.16
C GLN A 30 0.95 26.60 -14.52
N GLY A 31 1.87 25.98 -15.28
CA GLY A 31 3.27 25.79 -14.88
C GLY A 31 3.58 24.58 -13.98
N LEU A 32 2.67 23.59 -13.87
CA LEU A 32 2.90 22.30 -13.23
C LEU A 32 2.61 21.18 -14.25
N LYS A 33 3.50 20.18 -14.36
CA LYS A 33 3.31 19.04 -15.28
C LYS A 33 1.97 18.35 -14.98
N ASP A 34 1.13 18.17 -15.98
CA ASP A 34 -0.22 17.57 -15.86
C ASP A 34 -0.23 16.21 -15.15
N ARG A 35 0.87 15.47 -15.22
CA ARG A 35 1.07 14.20 -14.49
C ARG A 35 1.08 14.37 -12.97
N VAL A 36 1.65 15.46 -12.46
CA VAL A 36 1.66 15.79 -11.02
C VAL A 36 0.27 16.23 -10.59
N LEU A 37 -0.42 16.99 -11.43
CA LEU A 37 -1.76 17.49 -11.17
C LEU A 37 -2.79 16.35 -11.15
N ALA A 38 -2.76 15.48 -12.16
CA ALA A 38 -3.58 14.27 -12.23
C ALA A 38 -3.30 13.32 -11.06
N ARG A 39 -2.03 13.16 -10.65
CA ARG A 39 -1.67 12.37 -9.46
C ARG A 39 -2.26 12.98 -8.19
N LEU A 40 -2.28 14.31 -8.06
CA LEU A 40 -2.81 15.00 -6.89
C LEU A 40 -4.34 14.89 -6.80
N ILE A 41 -5.04 15.04 -7.93
CA ILE A 41 -6.50 14.86 -8.04
C ILE A 41 -6.89 13.40 -7.81
N ALA A 42 -6.19 12.45 -8.44
CA ALA A 42 -6.42 11.01 -8.27
C ALA A 42 -6.08 10.51 -6.85
N SER A 43 -5.17 11.18 -6.15
CA SER A 43 -4.77 10.80 -4.79
C SER A 43 -5.75 11.22 -3.69
N ARG A 44 -6.78 12.02 -4.01
CA ARG A 44 -7.83 12.33 -3.04
C ARG A 44 -8.83 11.16 -2.97
N PRO A 45 -8.91 10.47 -1.82
CA PRO A 45 -9.94 9.45 -1.62
C PRO A 45 -11.30 10.14 -1.64
N ASP A 46 -12.20 9.66 -2.49
CA ASP A 46 -13.60 10.07 -2.50
C ASP A 46 -14.27 9.56 -1.21
N PRO A 47 -14.77 10.44 -0.32
CA PRO A 47 -15.30 10.05 1.00
C PRO A 47 -16.46 9.05 0.92
N GLU A 48 -17.26 9.07 -0.16
CA GLU A 48 -18.35 8.10 -0.40
C GLU A 48 -17.82 6.69 -0.68
N ARG A 49 -16.73 6.55 -1.44
CA ARG A 49 -16.10 5.25 -1.71
C ARG A 49 -15.37 4.70 -0.51
N CYS A 50 -14.72 5.56 0.29
CA CYS A 50 -14.23 5.17 1.60
C CYS A 50 -15.36 4.62 2.47
N ARG A 51 -16.53 5.27 2.52
CA ARG A 51 -17.69 4.79 3.30
C ARG A 51 -18.18 3.43 2.82
N ARG A 52 -18.28 3.21 1.50
CA ARG A 52 -18.77 1.95 0.92
C ARG A 52 -17.80 0.77 1.06
N ASN A 53 -16.49 1.04 1.15
CA ASN A 53 -15.44 0.01 1.27
C ASN A 53 -14.76 -0.04 2.65
N LYS A 54 -15.32 0.62 3.68
CA LYS A 54 -14.79 0.64 5.06
C LYS A 54 -14.46 -0.75 5.60
N VAL A 55 -15.31 -1.74 5.30
CA VAL A 55 -15.11 -3.13 5.75
C VAL A 55 -13.82 -3.72 5.17
N HIS A 56 -13.56 -3.55 3.87
CA HIS A 56 -12.36 -4.06 3.23
C HIS A 56 -11.08 -3.39 3.75
N VAL A 57 -11.13 -2.07 4.00
CA VAL A 57 -10.01 -1.36 4.61
C VAL A 57 -9.76 -1.84 6.04
N ARG A 58 -10.82 -2.07 6.83
CA ARG A 58 -10.70 -2.66 8.18
C ARG A 58 -10.11 -4.07 8.12
N ILE A 59 -10.50 -4.88 7.14
CA ILE A 59 -9.90 -6.21 6.92
C ILE A 59 -8.41 -6.07 6.61
N LEU A 60 -8.00 -5.14 5.74
CA LEU A 60 -6.58 -4.92 5.45
C LEU A 60 -5.78 -4.44 6.67
N ILE A 61 -6.35 -3.56 7.49
CA ILE A 61 -5.77 -3.14 8.76
C ILE A 61 -5.65 -4.35 9.70
N GLY A 62 -6.70 -5.17 9.81
CA GLY A 62 -6.69 -6.38 10.63
C GLY A 62 -5.62 -7.37 10.19
N ILE A 63 -5.48 -7.61 8.88
CA ILE A 63 -4.41 -8.43 8.31
C ILE A 63 -3.02 -7.86 8.66
N ALA A 64 -2.83 -6.55 8.49
CA ALA A 64 -1.54 -5.92 8.81
C ALA A 64 -1.21 -5.98 10.31
N VAL A 65 -2.22 -5.90 11.18
CA VAL A 65 -2.08 -6.13 12.63
C VAL A 65 -1.70 -7.58 12.92
N VAL A 66 -2.37 -8.55 12.29
CA VAL A 66 -2.01 -9.98 12.44
C VAL A 66 -0.57 -10.23 11.98
N GLN A 67 -0.14 -9.65 10.86
CA GLN A 67 1.26 -9.74 10.41
C GLN A 67 2.24 -9.10 11.41
N LEU A 68 1.87 -7.99 12.03
CA LEU A 68 2.68 -7.39 13.09
C LEU A 68 2.81 -8.34 14.30
N LEU A 69 1.71 -8.96 14.73
CA LEU A 69 1.73 -9.93 15.83
C LEU A 69 2.60 -11.14 15.52
N ILE A 70 2.48 -11.72 14.32
CA ILE A 70 3.34 -12.82 13.86
C ILE A 70 4.81 -12.38 13.85
N SER A 71 5.11 -11.16 13.39
CA SER A 71 6.48 -10.64 13.39
C SER A 71 7.04 -10.50 14.81
N LEU A 72 6.22 -10.07 15.77
CA LEU A 72 6.63 -9.98 17.18
C LEU A 72 6.86 -11.37 17.80
N ASP A 73 6.02 -12.34 17.47
CA ASP A 73 6.17 -13.73 17.92
C ASP A 73 7.46 -14.37 17.38
N ILE A 74 7.77 -14.17 16.10
CA ILE A 74 9.03 -14.59 15.49
C ILE A 74 10.22 -13.90 16.18
N ALA A 75 10.13 -12.60 16.46
CA ALA A 75 11.19 -11.88 17.14
C ALA A 75 11.43 -12.43 18.56
N TYR A 76 10.36 -12.75 19.29
CA TYR A 76 10.44 -13.39 20.60
C TYR A 76 11.11 -14.77 20.52
N PHE A 77 10.71 -15.60 19.55
CA PHE A 77 11.33 -16.90 19.30
C PHE A 77 12.82 -16.79 18.98
N LEU A 78 13.21 -15.85 18.12
CA LEU A 78 14.63 -15.58 17.79
C LEU A 78 15.42 -15.15 19.03
N PHE A 79 14.84 -14.31 19.88
CA PHE A 79 15.46 -13.88 21.13
C PHE A 79 15.70 -15.05 22.09
N GLU A 80 14.70 -15.91 22.27
CA GLU A 80 14.78 -17.12 23.10
C GLU A 80 15.86 -18.09 22.60
N VAL A 81 15.86 -18.39 21.31
CA VAL A 81 16.81 -19.32 20.69
C VAL A 81 18.25 -18.80 20.79
N ALA A 82 18.47 -17.50 20.58
CA ALA A 82 19.76 -16.85 20.77
C ALA A 82 20.29 -16.97 22.19
N GLY A 83 19.40 -16.90 23.19
CA GLY A 83 19.74 -17.08 24.61
C GLY A 83 20.11 -18.52 24.97
N ARG A 84 19.52 -19.51 24.31
CA ARG A 84 19.75 -20.95 24.57
C ARG A 84 20.99 -21.52 23.89
N LEU A 85 21.34 -21.02 22.70
CA LEU A 85 22.43 -21.59 21.88
C LEU A 85 23.85 -21.12 22.27
N GLY A 86 24.00 -20.25 23.28
CA GLY A 86 25.31 -19.76 23.73
C GLY A 86 26.08 -18.94 22.69
N SER A 87 25.49 -18.70 21.51
CA SER A 87 25.93 -17.69 20.54
C SER A 87 26.24 -16.40 21.29
N SER A 88 27.39 -15.78 20.99
CA SER A 88 27.83 -14.57 21.69
C SER A 88 26.64 -13.64 21.83
N ARG A 89 26.29 -13.28 23.07
CA ARG A 89 25.04 -12.56 23.41
C ARG A 89 24.77 -11.39 22.46
N ALA A 90 25.83 -10.74 21.99
CA ALA A 90 25.83 -9.66 21.01
C ALA A 90 25.32 -10.03 19.60
N SER A 91 25.62 -11.22 19.07
CA SER A 91 25.26 -11.60 17.68
C SER A 91 23.79 -11.96 17.52
N GLY A 92 23.24 -12.81 18.41
CA GLY A 92 21.83 -13.21 18.36
C GLY A 92 20.86 -12.09 18.76
N GLN A 93 21.27 -11.25 19.72
CA GLN A 93 20.52 -10.03 20.06
C GLN A 93 20.56 -9.01 18.90
N GLY A 94 21.69 -8.88 18.21
CA GLY A 94 21.83 -8.00 17.05
C GLY A 94 20.88 -8.36 15.91
N VAL A 95 20.77 -9.64 15.56
CA VAL A 95 19.84 -10.12 14.52
C VAL A 95 18.39 -9.86 14.89
N THR A 96 18.02 -10.15 16.14
CA THR A 96 16.66 -9.90 16.65
C THR A 96 16.33 -8.41 16.62
N LEU A 97 17.25 -7.56 17.07
CA LEU A 97 17.07 -6.11 17.10
C LEU A 97 16.90 -5.55 15.69
N LEU A 98 17.73 -6.00 14.74
CA LEU A 98 17.63 -5.61 13.34
C LEU A 98 16.29 -6.04 12.73
N PHE A 99 15.86 -7.28 13.00
CA PHE A 99 14.58 -7.79 12.51
C PHE A 99 13.42 -6.94 13.02
N VAL A 100 13.36 -6.63 14.32
CA VAL A 100 12.32 -5.78 14.91
C VAL A 100 12.39 -4.35 14.38
N ALA A 101 13.59 -3.78 14.30
CA ALA A 101 13.80 -2.41 13.81
C ALA A 101 13.36 -2.20 12.36
N LEU A 102 13.34 -3.27 11.55
CA LEU A 102 12.86 -3.22 10.17
C LEU A 102 11.37 -3.56 10.06
N THR A 103 10.94 -4.66 10.69
CA THR A 103 9.59 -5.21 10.49
C THR A 103 8.50 -4.41 11.19
N VAL A 104 8.73 -3.97 12.43
CA VAL A 104 7.72 -3.25 13.21
C VAL A 104 7.39 -1.88 12.60
N PRO A 105 8.37 -1.01 12.29
CA PRO A 105 8.06 0.27 11.65
C PRO A 105 7.40 0.10 10.29
N LEU A 106 7.81 -0.90 9.51
CA LEU A 106 7.23 -1.19 8.21
C LEU A 106 5.75 -1.63 8.34
N ALA A 107 5.43 -2.51 9.28
CA ALA A 107 4.06 -2.93 9.54
C ALA A 107 3.18 -1.75 10.01
N LEU A 108 3.69 -0.92 10.91
CA LEU A 108 3.00 0.30 11.34
C LEU A 108 2.76 1.27 10.17
N LEU A 109 3.73 1.42 9.27
CA LEU A 109 3.60 2.23 8.06
C LEU A 109 2.47 1.71 7.16
N PHE A 110 2.32 0.39 7.03
CA PHE A 110 1.22 -0.21 6.27
C PHE A 110 -0.13 0.00 6.96
N ILE A 111 -0.23 -0.25 8.26
CA ILE A 111 -1.45 0.01 9.05
C ILE A 111 -1.89 1.45 8.87
N TRP A 112 -0.97 2.40 9.06
CA TRP A 112 -1.23 3.81 8.86
C TRP A 112 -1.57 4.15 7.40
N GLY A 113 -0.88 3.55 6.44
CA GLY A 113 -1.12 3.72 5.02
C GLY A 113 -2.50 3.25 4.57
N PHE A 114 -2.97 2.12 5.09
CA PHE A 114 -4.31 1.61 4.86
C PHE A 114 -5.36 2.45 5.58
N ALA A 115 -5.12 2.82 6.85
CA ALA A 115 -6.01 3.66 7.65
C ALA A 115 -6.20 5.07 7.07
N THR A 116 -5.15 5.65 6.48
CA THR A 116 -5.20 6.95 5.80
C THR A 116 -5.58 6.86 4.32
N HIS A 117 -6.00 5.68 3.84
CA HIS A 117 -6.41 5.43 2.47
C HIS A 117 -5.38 5.87 1.42
N ARG A 118 -4.09 5.66 1.66
CA ARG A 118 -3.02 6.05 0.73
C ARG A 118 -2.77 4.97 -0.32
N VAL A 119 -2.99 5.29 -1.60
CA VAL A 119 -2.65 4.41 -2.75
C VAL A 119 -1.23 3.85 -2.67
N GLY A 120 -0.28 4.67 -2.22
CA GLY A 120 1.12 4.29 -2.09
C GLY A 120 1.35 3.11 -1.15
N ALA A 121 0.51 2.93 -0.12
CA ALA A 121 0.63 1.82 0.82
C ALA A 121 0.26 0.48 0.16
N TYR A 122 -0.81 0.46 -0.63
CA TYR A 122 -1.20 -0.72 -1.42
C TYR A 122 -0.10 -1.10 -2.41
N HIS A 123 0.45 -0.11 -3.12
CA HIS A 123 1.54 -0.32 -4.06
C HIS A 123 2.82 -0.81 -3.40
N ALA A 124 3.23 -0.18 -2.31
CA ALA A 124 4.40 -0.62 -1.56
C ALA A 124 4.21 -2.05 -1.03
N PHE A 125 3.02 -2.40 -0.55
CA PHE A 125 2.73 -3.74 -0.06
C PHE A 125 2.88 -4.77 -1.18
N ILE A 126 2.20 -4.56 -2.31
CA ILE A 126 2.27 -5.46 -3.47
C ILE A 126 3.71 -5.60 -3.96
N THR A 127 4.44 -4.50 -4.11
CA THR A 127 5.84 -4.54 -4.58
C THR A 127 6.74 -5.30 -3.62
N LEU A 128 6.61 -5.08 -2.31
CA LEU A 128 7.42 -5.79 -1.31
C LEU A 128 7.07 -7.27 -1.27
N SER A 129 5.78 -7.64 -1.34
CA SER A 129 5.37 -9.04 -1.42
C SER A 129 5.90 -9.73 -2.66
N LEU A 130 5.88 -9.05 -3.82
CA LEU A 130 6.46 -9.58 -5.06
C LEU A 130 7.99 -9.74 -4.96
N LEU A 131 8.69 -8.84 -4.26
CA LEU A 131 10.13 -8.93 -4.06
C LEU A 131 10.52 -10.13 -3.18
N GLN A 132 9.61 -10.58 -2.32
CA GLN A 132 9.83 -11.74 -1.45
C GLN A 132 9.55 -13.07 -2.15
N LEU A 133 8.74 -13.08 -3.21
CA LEU A 133 8.35 -14.32 -3.92
C LEU A 133 9.52 -15.15 -4.44
N PRO A 134 10.58 -14.59 -5.09
CA PRO A 134 11.69 -15.40 -5.58
C PRO A 134 12.35 -16.22 -4.49
N LYS A 135 12.50 -15.64 -3.28
CA LYS A 135 13.04 -16.33 -2.12
C LYS A 135 12.11 -17.45 -1.68
N THR A 136 10.82 -17.16 -1.50
CA THR A 136 9.83 -18.18 -1.11
C THR A 136 9.77 -19.33 -2.12
N ILE A 137 9.88 -19.04 -3.42
CA ILE A 137 9.92 -20.06 -4.49
C ILE A 137 11.20 -20.90 -4.40
N ALA A 138 12.36 -20.29 -4.13
CA ALA A 138 13.59 -21.04 -3.92
C ALA A 138 13.46 -21.99 -2.70
N ASP A 139 12.81 -21.52 -1.63
CA ASP A 139 12.59 -22.31 -0.42
C ASP A 139 11.69 -23.54 -0.66
N LEU A 140 10.84 -23.58 -1.71
CA LEU A 140 10.09 -24.79 -2.07
C LEU A 140 11.00 -26.00 -2.37
N THR A 141 12.23 -25.75 -2.84
CA THR A 141 13.18 -26.82 -3.17
C THR A 141 13.91 -27.36 -1.94
N HIS A 142 13.84 -26.67 -0.80
CA HIS A 142 14.53 -27.04 0.44
C HIS A 142 13.57 -27.48 1.53
N ASP A 143 12.50 -26.72 1.74
CA ASP A 143 11.46 -27.02 2.72
C ASP A 143 10.06 -26.73 2.14
N PRO A 144 9.52 -27.65 1.32
CA PRO A 144 8.22 -27.46 0.69
C PRO A 144 7.07 -27.41 1.72
N SER A 145 7.25 -28.01 2.91
CA SER A 145 6.19 -28.10 3.92
C SER A 145 5.83 -26.73 4.51
N THR A 146 6.81 -25.84 4.63
CA THR A 146 6.64 -24.48 5.12
C THR A 146 6.50 -23.47 3.99
N ALA A 147 7.20 -23.69 2.87
CA ALA A 147 7.18 -22.78 1.73
C ALA A 147 5.83 -22.77 0.99
N LEU A 148 5.17 -23.93 0.81
CA LEU A 148 3.88 -24.02 0.10
C LEU A 148 2.76 -23.21 0.77
N PRO A 149 2.47 -23.38 2.08
CA PRO A 149 1.49 -22.55 2.77
C PRO A 149 1.82 -21.07 2.71
N THR A 150 3.10 -20.72 2.88
CA THR A 150 3.59 -19.33 2.85
C THR A 150 3.33 -18.68 1.48
N LEU A 151 3.61 -19.41 0.40
CA LEU A 151 3.39 -18.94 -0.96
C LEU A 151 1.90 -18.78 -1.26
N ALA A 152 1.06 -19.72 -0.84
CA ALA A 152 -0.39 -19.65 -0.99
C ALA A 152 -0.97 -18.42 -0.27
N VAL A 153 -0.60 -18.21 1.00
CA VAL A 153 -1.02 -17.04 1.79
C VAL A 153 -0.56 -15.74 1.12
N THR A 154 0.69 -15.68 0.65
CA THR A 154 1.24 -14.51 -0.02
C THR A 154 0.48 -14.19 -1.31
N ALA A 155 0.17 -15.19 -2.14
CA ALA A 155 -0.58 -15.02 -3.37
C ALA A 155 -2.01 -14.51 -3.11
N VAL A 156 -2.70 -15.09 -2.12
CA VAL A 156 -4.05 -14.64 -1.70
C VAL A 156 -4.00 -13.20 -1.20
N LEU A 157 -3.01 -12.83 -0.39
CA LEU A 157 -2.86 -11.47 0.13
C LEU A 157 -2.59 -10.45 -0.98
N ILE A 158 -1.67 -10.74 -1.91
CA ILE A 158 -1.41 -9.88 -3.07
C ILE A 158 -2.70 -9.68 -3.87
N GLY A 159 -3.40 -10.77 -4.19
CA GLY A 159 -4.66 -10.73 -4.93
C GLY A 159 -5.74 -9.90 -4.22
N TYR A 160 -5.88 -10.08 -2.91
CA TYR A 160 -6.88 -9.35 -2.12
C TYR A 160 -6.53 -7.86 -2.00
N VAL A 161 -5.28 -7.50 -1.73
CA VAL A 161 -4.83 -6.10 -1.68
C VAL A 161 -5.02 -5.44 -3.05
N TRP A 162 -4.71 -6.15 -4.14
CA TRP A 162 -4.96 -5.70 -5.51
C TRP A 162 -6.45 -5.46 -5.78
N PHE A 163 -7.31 -6.40 -5.37
CA PHE A 163 -8.76 -6.28 -5.48
C PHE A 163 -9.28 -5.04 -4.75
N VAL A 164 -8.90 -4.85 -3.48
CA VAL A 164 -9.32 -3.69 -2.68
C VAL A 164 -8.79 -2.40 -3.29
N ARG A 165 -7.54 -2.38 -3.77
CA ARG A 165 -6.94 -1.25 -4.46
C ARG A 165 -7.75 -0.88 -5.71
N ASN A 166 -8.07 -1.83 -6.58
CA ASN A 166 -8.84 -1.56 -7.80
C ASN A 166 -10.24 -1.04 -7.51
N ARG A 167 -10.86 -1.47 -6.40
CA ARG A 167 -12.18 -0.98 -5.98
C ARG A 167 -12.12 0.43 -5.38
N MET A 168 -11.05 0.75 -4.66
CA MET A 168 -10.83 2.07 -4.03
C MET A 168 -10.32 3.12 -5.04
N PHE A 169 -9.50 2.70 -6.01
CA PHE A 169 -8.81 3.57 -6.97
C PHE A 169 -8.88 2.99 -8.40
N PRO A 170 -10.07 2.90 -9.01
CA PRO A 170 -10.19 2.40 -10.39
C PRO A 170 -9.57 3.35 -11.43
N ASP A 171 -9.35 4.61 -11.03
CA ASP A 171 -8.67 5.63 -11.84
C ASP A 171 -7.16 5.35 -11.98
N TYR A 172 -6.62 4.29 -11.36
CA TYR A 172 -5.26 3.84 -11.59
C TYR A 172 -5.22 2.51 -12.36
N GLY A 173 -4.32 2.41 -13.34
CA GLY A 173 -4.00 1.15 -14.03
C GLY A 173 -3.14 0.24 -13.14
N TRP A 174 -1.83 0.17 -13.38
CA TRP A 174 -0.92 -0.64 -12.56
C TRP A 174 -0.26 0.16 -11.42
N PHE A 175 0.44 1.24 -11.74
CA PHE A 175 1.06 2.18 -10.77
C PHE A 175 0.86 3.66 -11.17
N THR A 176 0.15 3.91 -12.26
CA THR A 176 -0.09 5.23 -12.84
C THR A 176 -1.59 5.47 -13.03
N PRO A 177 -2.03 6.74 -13.00
CA PRO A 177 -3.41 7.09 -13.35
C PRO A 177 -3.74 6.55 -14.75
N ARG A 178 -4.89 5.88 -14.87
CA ARG A 178 -5.38 5.27 -16.10
C ARG A 178 -5.62 6.37 -17.13
N LYS A 179 -5.01 6.21 -18.31
CA LYS A 179 -5.31 7.03 -19.48
C LYS A 179 -6.16 6.21 -20.43
N VAL A 180 -7.24 6.80 -20.93
CA VAL A 180 -8.05 6.28 -22.03
C VAL A 180 -8.00 7.35 -23.12
N ASP A 181 -7.58 6.96 -24.33
CA ASP A 181 -7.44 7.86 -25.49
C ASP A 181 -6.66 9.16 -25.22
N GLY A 182 -5.48 9.02 -24.58
CA GLY A 182 -4.58 10.15 -24.29
C GLY A 182 -5.03 11.07 -23.15
N ARG A 183 -6.28 10.96 -22.69
CA ARG A 183 -6.86 11.74 -21.58
C ARG A 183 -6.90 10.90 -20.29
N TYR A 184 -6.74 11.55 -19.14
CA TYR A 184 -6.90 10.87 -17.85
C TYR A 184 -8.38 10.56 -17.65
N ALA A 185 -8.72 9.28 -17.65
CA ALA A 185 -10.09 8.84 -17.41
C ALA A 185 -10.31 8.77 -15.90
N PHE A 186 -10.98 9.78 -15.36
CA PHE A 186 -11.58 9.69 -14.04
C PHE A 186 -12.98 9.13 -14.25
N VAL A 187 -13.34 8.07 -13.51
CA VAL A 187 -14.71 7.54 -13.57
C VAL A 187 -15.64 8.54 -12.88
N ASP A 188 -16.11 9.53 -13.63
CA ASP A 188 -17.30 10.29 -13.28
C ASP A 188 -18.51 9.37 -13.42
N ARG A 189 -19.41 9.43 -12.43
CA ARG A 189 -20.62 8.61 -12.34
C ARG A 189 -21.33 8.59 -13.70
N ALA A 190 -21.48 7.40 -14.29
CA ALA A 190 -22.74 7.10 -14.94
C ALA A 190 -23.74 6.83 -13.80
N SER A 191 -24.81 7.61 -13.82
CA SER A 191 -26.06 7.54 -13.04
C SER A 191 -26.41 6.15 -12.52
#